data_AF-A0A452YGM1-F1
#
_entry.id   AF-A0A452YGM1-F1
#
_cell.length_a   1.000
_cell.length_b   1.000
_cell.length_c   1.000
_cell.angle_alpha   90.00
_cell.angle_beta   90.00
_cell.angle_gamma   90.00
#
_symmetry.space_group_name_H-M   'P 1'
#
loop_
_entity.id
_entity.type
_entity.pdbx_description
1 polymer ?
#
loop_
_entity_poly.entity_id
_entity_poly.type
_entity_poly.pdbx_seq_one_letter_code
_entity_poly.pdbx_strand_id
1 'polypeptide(L)'
;SLHAVPTLAAPMAIEAARLSPSLAAAAFLGRRSPPTAPLLRRLCLLLPRRSLLASASTSSSRASSGGDDRVVALSSSELRKRRGSTSSTPTPGEDDKLRSLRRLFARPDIAIDAYIVPSQDAHQSEFIAECFMRRAYLTGFTGSAGTAVVTKNNAAFWTDGRYFLQAEKELSHDWTLMRSGNHGVPTTIEWLNDVLPSGSRVGIDPFLFSSDAAEELKAAISDKNHELILIRDFNLVDEIWGESRPAPPNEPTRVHAIKYAGVDVASKLSFVRSQLDENGCDTVVISMLDEVAWLLNMRGSDVPHSPVFYSYLTVEMSTATLFVDSNKVSEEVLEHLKKAGVKLKSYEAILFDVERLAEKGAKLWLDSSSVNAAIVSVFRSGCDRYMRKRGKTERQIGKEASSDDPTTKKRGVQNMELNGLYKASPVTLAKSVKNESEIRGMKNSHLRDAAALAEFWCWIEEEVRNNVALTEVQVAENLLEFRRKQDGFIETSFDTISGFG
;
A
#
# COMPACT_ATOMS: atom_id res chain seq x y z
N SER A 1 -8.26 30.09 -63.89
CA SER A 1 -9.60 29.71 -63.42
C SER A 1 -9.61 29.86 -61.91
N LEU A 2 -10.47 30.67 -61.27
CA LEU A 2 -11.93 30.51 -61.16
C LEU A 2 -12.25 29.15 -60.53
N HIS A 3 -12.82 29.01 -59.33
CA HIS A 3 -13.29 29.93 -58.26
C HIS A 3 -13.23 29.13 -56.94
N ALA A 4 -13.39 29.62 -55.71
CA ALA A 4 -13.33 30.90 -54.98
C ALA A 4 -13.74 30.56 -53.52
N VAL A 5 -13.48 31.43 -52.56
CA VAL A 5 -13.76 31.21 -51.12
C VAL A 5 -15.08 31.91 -50.71
N PRO A 6 -15.73 31.49 -49.61
CA PRO A 6 -16.06 32.52 -48.62
C PRO A 6 -15.83 32.09 -47.16
N THR A 7 -15.02 32.88 -46.45
CA THR A 7 -15.03 33.00 -44.99
C THR A 7 -16.21 33.86 -44.57
N LEU A 8 -16.87 33.56 -43.44
CA LEU A 8 -17.88 34.45 -42.86
C LEU A 8 -17.96 34.36 -41.33
N ALA A 9 -17.79 35.54 -40.71
CA ALA A 9 -18.26 36.02 -39.40
C ALA A 9 -18.50 35.04 -38.21
N ALA A 10 -17.75 35.30 -37.14
CA ALA A 10 -18.34 35.45 -35.80
C ALA A 10 -18.76 36.94 -35.60
N PRO A 11 -19.48 37.36 -34.53
CA PRO A 11 -19.94 36.59 -33.36
C PRO A 11 -21.44 36.75 -33.04
N MET A 12 -21.92 35.99 -32.04
CA MET A 12 -23.03 36.42 -31.18
C MET A 12 -22.73 36.06 -29.73
N ALA A 13 -22.98 37.01 -28.82
CA ALA A 13 -22.98 36.78 -27.38
C ALA A 13 -24.41 36.94 -26.85
N ILE A 14 -24.84 36.04 -25.96
CA ILE A 14 -25.97 36.27 -25.04
C ILE A 14 -25.52 35.82 -23.65
N GLU A 15 -25.62 36.75 -22.70
CA GLU A 15 -25.29 36.58 -21.29
C GLU A 15 -26.59 36.35 -20.49
N ALA A 16 -26.79 35.16 -19.92
CA ALA A 16 -27.80 34.92 -18.87
C ALA A 16 -27.69 33.51 -18.22
N ALA A 17 -26.92 33.34 -17.14
CA ALA A 17 -26.97 32.12 -16.31
C ALA A 17 -26.52 32.31 -14.84
N ARG A 18 -26.94 33.39 -14.16
CA ARG A 18 -26.83 33.46 -12.69
C ARG A 18 -27.91 32.59 -12.04
N LEU A 19 -27.63 31.30 -11.79
CA LEU A 19 -28.48 30.43 -10.98
C LEU A 19 -27.64 29.57 -10.02
N SER A 20 -28.25 29.18 -8.90
CA SER A 20 -27.59 28.60 -7.72
C SER A 20 -27.24 27.10 -7.87
N PRO A 21 -26.18 26.60 -7.20
CA PRO A 21 -25.68 25.23 -7.37
C PRO A 21 -26.57 24.12 -6.77
N SER A 22 -27.75 24.44 -6.24
CA SER A 22 -28.64 23.51 -5.51
C SER A 22 -29.37 22.46 -6.38
N LEU A 23 -29.14 22.42 -7.70
CA LEU A 23 -29.85 21.54 -8.63
C LEU A 23 -28.96 20.47 -9.31
N ALA A 24 -27.64 20.49 -9.12
CA ALA A 24 -26.76 19.43 -9.60
C ALA A 24 -26.96 18.08 -8.87
N ALA A 25 -27.46 18.11 -7.63
CA ALA A 25 -27.63 16.94 -6.78
C ALA A 25 -28.78 15.98 -7.19
N ALA A 26 -29.67 16.40 -8.10
CA ALA A 26 -30.88 15.63 -8.44
C ALA A 26 -30.66 14.47 -9.43
N ALA A 27 -29.49 14.39 -10.09
CA ALA A 27 -29.21 13.38 -11.12
C ALA A 27 -28.61 12.06 -10.58
N PHE A 28 -28.24 11.98 -9.30
CA PHE A 28 -27.33 10.94 -8.78
C PHE A 28 -27.96 9.87 -7.87
N LEU A 29 -29.27 9.86 -7.64
CA LEU A 29 -29.94 8.92 -6.72
C LEU A 29 -31.12 8.15 -7.34
N GLY A 30 -30.84 7.37 -8.38
CA GLY A 30 -31.76 6.39 -8.95
C GLY A 30 -31.96 5.16 -8.05
N ARG A 31 -32.98 5.19 -7.17
CA ARG A 31 -33.30 4.10 -6.22
C ARG A 31 -33.46 2.73 -6.91
N ARG A 32 -32.79 1.69 -6.38
CA ARG A 32 -33.29 0.30 -6.39
C ARG A 32 -32.97 -0.40 -5.06
N SER A 33 -34.00 -0.98 -4.45
CA SER A 33 -33.90 -1.91 -3.31
C SER A 33 -34.29 -3.32 -3.79
N PRO A 34 -33.82 -4.40 -3.14
CA PRO A 34 -33.89 -5.75 -3.71
C PRO A 34 -35.28 -6.41 -3.54
N PRO A 35 -35.65 -7.36 -4.42
CA PRO A 35 -36.78 -8.25 -4.19
C PRO A 35 -36.40 -9.35 -3.18
N THR A 36 -37.32 -9.66 -2.26
CA THR A 36 -37.22 -10.78 -1.32
C THR A 36 -37.81 -12.06 -1.91
N ALA A 37 -37.40 -13.22 -1.39
CA ALA A 37 -37.95 -14.53 -1.76
C ALA A 37 -38.90 -15.07 -0.67
N PRO A 38 -40.01 -15.72 -1.05
CA PRO A 38 -40.76 -16.66 -0.21
C PRO A 38 -40.67 -18.11 -0.73
N LEU A 39 -41.16 -19.05 0.07
CA LEU A 39 -40.91 -20.50 -0.05
C LEU A 39 -42.06 -21.34 -0.68
N LEU A 40 -41.69 -22.56 -1.08
CA LEU A 40 -42.46 -23.83 -1.06
C LEU A 40 -43.44 -24.24 -2.20
N ARG A 41 -43.09 -25.40 -2.79
CA ARG A 41 -43.90 -26.63 -3.08
C ARG A 41 -44.42 -26.97 -4.50
N ARG A 42 -43.92 -28.14 -4.94
CA ARG A 42 -44.61 -29.29 -5.60
C ARG A 42 -45.03 -29.20 -7.08
N LEU A 43 -44.29 -29.92 -7.93
CA LEU A 43 -44.61 -31.25 -8.52
C LEU A 43 -43.25 -31.81 -9.07
N CYS A 44 -42.81 -33.06 -8.85
CA CYS A 44 -43.19 -34.31 -9.57
C CYS A 44 -43.17 -34.09 -11.10
N LEU A 45 -42.29 -34.69 -11.93
CA LEU A 45 -41.71 -36.05 -11.98
C LEU A 45 -40.30 -36.02 -12.67
N LEU A 46 -39.51 -37.09 -12.94
CA LEU A 46 -39.70 -38.55 -12.82
C LEU A 46 -38.43 -39.34 -12.37
N LEU A 47 -37.64 -39.97 -13.28
CA LEU A 47 -36.64 -41.06 -13.09
C LEU A 47 -35.72 -41.22 -14.34
N PRO A 48 -34.68 -42.10 -14.38
CA PRO A 48 -34.09 -42.94 -13.32
C PRO A 48 -32.55 -42.85 -13.16
N ARG A 49 -32.04 -43.22 -11.97
CA ARG A 49 -30.68 -43.80 -11.83
C ARG A 49 -30.72 -45.30 -12.13
N ARG A 50 -29.60 -45.87 -12.61
CA ARG A 50 -29.32 -47.31 -12.51
C ARG A 50 -28.06 -47.55 -11.69
N SER A 51 -28.10 -48.59 -10.86
CA SER A 51 -26.95 -49.16 -10.15
C SER A 51 -27.11 -50.69 -10.12
N LEU A 52 -25.99 -51.41 -10.26
CA LEU A 52 -25.73 -52.84 -10.00
C LEU A 52 -24.22 -52.99 -10.32
N LEU A 53 -23.32 -53.20 -9.35
CA LEU A 53 -23.01 -54.46 -8.64
C LEU A 53 -22.57 -55.60 -9.56
N ALA A 54 -21.29 -56.00 -9.44
CA ALA A 54 -20.81 -57.39 -9.31
C ALA A 54 -19.27 -57.44 -9.44
N SER A 55 -18.65 -58.24 -8.57
CA SER A 55 -17.20 -58.51 -8.53
C SER A 55 -16.73 -59.48 -9.62
N ALA A 56 -15.47 -59.34 -10.04
CA ALA A 56 -14.65 -60.46 -10.52
C ALA A 56 -13.23 -60.32 -9.97
N SER A 57 -12.62 -61.43 -9.56
CA SER A 57 -11.28 -61.47 -8.95
C SER A 57 -10.38 -62.45 -9.69
N THR A 58 -9.23 -61.98 -10.18
CA THR A 58 -8.13 -62.81 -10.69
C THR A 58 -6.79 -62.28 -10.22
N SER A 59 -5.84 -63.18 -9.98
CA SER A 59 -4.54 -62.89 -9.37
C SER A 59 -3.39 -63.37 -10.24
N SER A 60 -2.43 -62.50 -10.54
CA SER A 60 -1.10 -62.91 -11.04
C SER A 60 0.00 -61.93 -10.61
N SER A 61 1.18 -62.49 -10.36
CA SER A 61 2.32 -61.88 -9.66
C SER A 61 3.15 -60.86 -10.45
N ARG A 62 3.71 -59.88 -9.71
CA ARG A 62 5.05 -59.24 -9.87
C ARG A 62 5.52 -58.76 -11.25
N ALA A 63 5.73 -57.44 -11.36
CA ALA A 63 7.02 -56.86 -11.77
C ALA A 63 7.18 -55.45 -11.15
N SER A 64 8.38 -54.86 -11.25
CA SER A 64 8.84 -53.68 -10.50
C SER A 64 8.83 -52.35 -11.26
N SER A 65 9.10 -51.26 -10.50
CA SER A 65 9.57 -49.91 -10.91
C SER A 65 8.52 -48.85 -11.29
N GLY A 66 8.90 -47.58 -11.09
CA GLY A 66 8.06 -46.37 -11.28
C GLY A 66 7.51 -45.83 -9.95
N GLY A 67 8.15 -44.79 -9.41
CA GLY A 67 7.60 -44.01 -8.28
C GLY A 67 6.78 -42.83 -8.80
N ASP A 68 5.57 -42.63 -8.29
CA ASP A 68 4.68 -41.50 -8.62
C ASP A 68 4.77 -40.45 -7.49
N ASP A 69 5.71 -39.50 -7.61
CA ASP A 69 6.00 -38.46 -6.61
C ASP A 69 4.90 -37.38 -6.56
N ARG A 70 3.72 -37.79 -6.08
CA ARG A 70 2.61 -36.88 -5.79
C ARG A 70 2.88 -36.13 -4.48
N VAL A 71 3.44 -34.93 -4.60
CA VAL A 71 3.55 -33.97 -3.50
C VAL A 71 2.15 -33.51 -3.08
N VAL A 72 1.55 -34.23 -2.13
CA VAL A 72 0.29 -33.84 -1.47
C VAL A 72 0.62 -32.92 -0.29
N ALA A 73 -0.05 -31.77 -0.20
CA ALA A 73 0.11 -30.85 0.92
C ALA A 73 -0.35 -31.52 2.23
N LEU A 74 0.57 -31.65 3.20
CA LEU A 74 0.32 -32.30 4.49
C LEU A 74 -0.45 -31.41 5.45
N SER A 75 -1.21 -32.03 6.36
CA SER A 75 -1.95 -31.35 7.42
C SER A 75 -1.01 -30.75 8.47
N SER A 76 -1.40 -29.62 9.05
CA SER A 76 -0.79 -29.00 10.24
C SER A 76 -0.69 -30.00 11.42
N SER A 77 -1.57 -31.02 11.47
CA SER A 77 -1.51 -32.11 12.45
C SER A 77 -0.40 -33.14 12.20
N GLU A 78 0.01 -33.33 10.94
CA GLU A 78 1.06 -34.28 10.53
C GLU A 78 2.45 -33.66 10.71
N LEU A 79 2.58 -32.36 10.41
CA LEU A 79 3.74 -31.53 10.78
C LEU A 79 4.02 -31.61 12.29
N ARG A 80 2.96 -31.56 13.13
CA ARG A 80 3.07 -31.67 14.59
C ARG A 80 3.54 -33.06 15.04
N LYS A 81 3.15 -34.15 14.35
CA LYS A 81 3.64 -35.51 14.63
C LYS A 81 5.11 -35.72 14.25
N ARG A 82 5.57 -35.16 13.12
CA ARG A 82 6.97 -35.32 12.66
C ARG A 82 8.02 -34.66 13.57
N ARG A 83 7.65 -33.68 14.40
CA ARG A 83 8.56 -33.05 15.39
C ARG A 83 8.71 -33.86 16.70
N GLY A 84 8.10 -35.05 16.83
CA GLY A 84 8.02 -35.81 18.08
C GLY A 84 9.18 -36.74 18.43
N SER A 85 10.17 -36.94 17.56
CA SER A 85 11.30 -37.88 17.79
C SER A 85 12.64 -37.15 17.85
N THR A 86 13.29 -37.18 19.00
CA THR A 86 14.60 -36.55 19.25
C THR A 86 15.76 -37.33 18.62
N SER A 87 16.60 -36.63 17.85
CA SER A 87 17.98 -37.05 17.55
C SER A 87 18.89 -35.82 17.60
N SER A 88 19.79 -35.77 18.58
CA SER A 88 20.69 -34.63 18.79
C SER A 88 21.98 -34.76 17.97
N THR A 89 22.07 -33.98 16.90
CA THR A 89 23.32 -33.65 16.18
C THR A 89 23.32 -32.16 15.88
N PRO A 90 24.49 -31.48 15.89
CA PRO A 90 24.54 -30.02 15.76
C PRO A 90 24.15 -29.58 14.35
N THR A 91 23.09 -28.77 14.25
CA THR A 91 22.69 -28.10 13.01
C THR A 91 23.79 -27.13 12.55
N PRO A 92 24.06 -27.00 11.24
CA PRO A 92 24.74 -25.83 10.70
C PRO A 92 24.09 -24.54 11.22
N GLY A 93 24.87 -23.50 11.45
CA GLY A 93 24.42 -22.32 12.20
C GLY A 93 23.24 -21.60 11.54
N GLU A 94 22.16 -21.42 12.33
CA GLU A 94 21.05 -20.48 12.14
C GLU A 94 21.49 -19.22 11.38
N ASP A 95 20.74 -18.78 10.37
CA ASP A 95 20.99 -17.54 9.61
C ASP A 95 21.43 -16.36 10.52
N ASP A 96 22.63 -15.82 10.26
CA ASP A 96 23.23 -14.77 11.09
C ASP A 96 22.38 -13.48 11.16
N LYS A 97 21.53 -13.22 10.16
CA LYS A 97 20.56 -12.11 10.18
C LYS A 97 19.42 -12.41 11.16
N LEU A 98 18.86 -13.62 11.13
CA LEU A 98 17.83 -14.05 12.09
C LEU A 98 18.38 -14.02 13.52
N ARG A 99 19.59 -14.53 13.73
CA ARG A 99 20.26 -14.50 15.05
C ARG A 99 20.49 -13.06 15.54
N SER A 100 20.91 -12.16 14.65
CA SER A 100 21.15 -10.76 14.98
C SER A 100 19.84 -10.01 15.28
N LEU A 101 18.79 -10.23 14.51
CA LEU A 101 17.45 -9.67 14.76
C LEU A 101 16.89 -10.15 16.10
N ARG A 102 17.00 -11.46 16.40
CA ARG A 102 16.54 -12.06 17.67
C ARG A 102 17.28 -11.49 18.89
N ARG A 103 18.54 -11.08 18.77
CA ARG A 103 19.28 -10.39 19.85
C ARG A 103 18.67 -9.02 20.18
N LEU A 104 18.15 -8.29 19.19
CA LEU A 104 17.48 -7.00 19.42
C LEU A 104 16.20 -7.15 20.23
N PHE A 105 15.48 -8.27 20.11
CA PHE A 105 14.21 -8.49 20.83
C PHE A 105 14.39 -8.47 22.36
N ALA A 106 15.60 -8.79 22.85
CA ALA A 106 15.94 -8.82 24.28
C ALA A 106 16.44 -7.47 24.85
N ARG A 107 16.64 -6.45 24.01
CA ARG A 107 17.01 -5.09 24.46
C ARG A 107 15.90 -4.50 25.34
N PRO A 108 16.17 -3.92 26.52
CA PRO A 108 15.13 -3.40 27.43
C PRO A 108 14.25 -2.29 26.84
N ASP A 109 14.77 -1.50 25.91
CA ASP A 109 14.06 -0.46 25.16
C ASP A 109 13.09 -1.01 24.10
N ILE A 110 13.21 -2.29 23.74
CA ILE A 110 12.38 -3.00 22.75
C ILE A 110 11.50 -4.03 23.46
N ALA A 111 12.13 -5.06 24.04
CA ALA A 111 11.54 -6.13 24.85
C ALA A 111 10.31 -6.83 24.22
N ILE A 112 10.44 -7.29 22.97
CA ILE A 112 9.37 -8.00 22.21
C ILE A 112 9.59 -9.52 22.18
N ASP A 113 8.57 -10.26 21.72
CA ASP A 113 8.59 -11.71 21.47
C ASP A 113 8.56 -12.06 19.98
N ALA A 114 7.94 -11.19 19.17
CA ALA A 114 7.85 -11.29 17.73
C ALA A 114 8.02 -9.93 17.06
N TYR A 115 8.48 -9.92 15.81
CA TYR A 115 8.55 -8.76 14.93
C TYR A 115 8.00 -9.11 13.53
N ILE A 116 7.21 -8.22 12.95
CA ILE A 116 6.63 -8.39 11.60
C ILE A 116 7.29 -7.42 10.63
N VAL A 117 7.77 -7.94 9.49
CA VAL A 117 8.41 -7.19 8.42
C VAL A 117 7.61 -7.40 7.13
N PRO A 118 6.74 -6.44 6.75
CA PRO A 118 5.94 -6.50 5.52
C PRO A 118 6.77 -6.11 4.27
N SER A 119 6.16 -6.12 3.09
CA SER A 119 6.78 -5.61 1.85
C SER A 119 6.79 -4.08 1.73
N GLN A 120 5.88 -3.39 2.42
CA GLN A 120 5.56 -1.98 2.19
C GLN A 120 6.61 -1.02 2.76
N ASP A 121 6.70 0.17 2.14
CA ASP A 121 7.43 1.33 2.65
C ASP A 121 6.55 2.19 3.60
N ALA A 122 7.00 3.40 3.89
CA ALA A 122 6.28 4.37 4.73
C ALA A 122 5.02 4.99 4.07
N HIS A 123 4.79 4.73 2.78
CA HIS A 123 3.74 5.33 1.95
C HIS A 123 2.78 4.29 1.35
N GLN A 124 2.94 3.03 1.75
CA GLN A 124 2.16 1.89 1.29
C GLN A 124 2.27 1.64 -0.23
N SER A 125 3.44 1.95 -0.81
CA SER A 125 3.76 1.73 -2.22
C SER A 125 3.79 0.24 -2.61
N GLU A 126 3.45 -0.07 -3.87
CA GLU A 126 3.48 -1.44 -4.43
C GLU A 126 4.92 -1.89 -4.79
N PHE A 127 5.64 -1.03 -5.51
CA PHE A 127 7.09 -1.10 -5.67
C PHE A 127 7.76 -0.20 -4.64
N ILE A 128 9.00 -0.50 -4.26
CA ILE A 128 9.75 0.22 -3.23
C ILE A 128 11.22 0.38 -3.65
N ALA A 129 11.92 1.38 -3.10
CA ALA A 129 13.36 1.52 -3.31
C ALA A 129 14.16 0.44 -2.57
N GLU A 130 15.34 0.09 -3.09
CA GLU A 130 16.22 -0.93 -2.50
C GLU A 130 16.48 -0.72 -1.01
N CYS A 131 16.67 0.53 -0.57
CA CYS A 131 16.89 0.90 0.82
C CYS A 131 15.72 0.56 1.76
N PHE A 132 14.53 0.26 1.23
CA PHE A 132 13.36 -0.18 1.99
C PHE A 132 13.06 -1.68 1.83
N MET A 133 13.81 -2.42 0.99
CA MET A 133 13.62 -3.88 0.74
C MET A 133 14.05 -4.78 1.91
N ARG A 134 13.78 -4.35 3.14
CA ARG A 134 14.10 -4.99 4.42
C ARG A 134 13.67 -6.45 4.47
N ARG A 135 12.47 -6.75 3.95
CA ARG A 135 11.93 -8.10 3.81
C ARG A 135 12.82 -8.97 2.92
N ALA A 136 13.26 -8.48 1.76
CA ALA A 136 14.15 -9.22 0.87
C ALA A 136 15.55 -9.40 1.47
N TYR A 137 16.12 -8.34 2.07
CA TYR A 137 17.38 -8.44 2.81
C TYR A 137 17.32 -9.50 3.92
N LEU A 138 16.24 -9.54 4.71
CA LEU A 138 16.09 -10.43 5.85
C LEU A 138 15.81 -11.90 5.46
N THR A 139 15.16 -12.15 4.32
CA THR A 139 14.66 -13.49 3.95
C THR A 139 15.37 -14.13 2.76
N GLY A 140 16.04 -13.35 1.92
CA GLY A 140 16.50 -13.76 0.58
C GLY A 140 15.43 -13.67 -0.51
N PHE A 141 14.13 -13.59 -0.17
CA PHE A 141 13.05 -13.61 -1.15
C PHE A 141 12.85 -12.26 -1.84
N THR A 142 12.86 -12.24 -3.18
CA THR A 142 12.91 -11.03 -4.01
C THR A 142 11.56 -10.59 -4.59
N GLY A 143 10.60 -11.52 -4.81
CA GLY A 143 9.28 -11.20 -5.40
C GLY A 143 8.51 -10.09 -4.66
N SER A 144 7.62 -9.35 -5.33
CA SER A 144 7.10 -8.09 -4.78
C SER A 144 6.26 -8.25 -3.50
N ALA A 145 5.42 -9.29 -3.39
CA ALA A 145 4.52 -9.47 -2.27
C ALA A 145 5.00 -10.50 -1.24
N GLY A 146 5.02 -10.13 0.04
CA GLY A 146 5.10 -11.07 1.16
C GLY A 146 5.29 -10.41 2.53
N THR A 147 5.13 -11.21 3.58
CA THR A 147 5.28 -10.77 4.97
C THR A 147 6.14 -11.77 5.75
N ALA A 148 7.26 -11.30 6.27
CA ALA A 148 8.12 -12.08 7.16
C ALA A 148 7.71 -11.85 8.62
N VAL A 149 7.67 -12.93 9.41
CA VAL A 149 7.42 -12.87 10.85
C VAL A 149 8.52 -13.64 11.56
N VAL A 150 9.24 -12.95 12.44
CA VAL A 150 10.31 -13.54 13.24
C VAL A 150 9.89 -13.52 14.70
N THR A 151 9.89 -14.69 15.32
CA THR A 151 9.74 -14.85 16.78
C THR A 151 11.09 -15.22 17.38
N LYS A 152 11.19 -15.22 18.71
CA LYS A 152 12.36 -15.72 19.45
C LYS A 152 12.85 -17.10 19.01
N ASN A 153 11.95 -18.00 18.55
CA ASN A 153 12.27 -19.41 18.27
C ASN A 153 11.91 -19.90 16.85
N ASN A 154 11.13 -19.15 16.06
CA ASN A 154 10.67 -19.53 14.72
C ASN A 154 10.79 -18.35 13.75
N ALA A 155 10.94 -18.62 12.46
CA ALA A 155 10.77 -17.64 11.38
C ALA A 155 9.79 -18.21 10.34
N ALA A 156 8.84 -17.40 9.88
CA ALA A 156 7.81 -17.79 8.93
C ALA A 156 7.56 -16.69 7.89
N PHE A 157 7.22 -17.09 6.67
CA PHE A 157 7.13 -16.19 5.53
C PHE A 157 5.84 -16.43 4.73
N TRP A 158 4.96 -15.43 4.68
CA TRP A 158 3.74 -15.48 3.88
C TRP A 158 3.96 -14.83 2.53
N THR A 159 3.52 -15.50 1.46
CA THR A 159 3.33 -14.90 0.12
C THR A 159 2.15 -15.55 -0.58
N ASP A 160 1.73 -15.03 -1.73
CA ASP A 160 0.58 -15.49 -2.52
C ASP A 160 0.97 -16.43 -3.67
N GLY A 161 -0.05 -16.94 -4.37
CA GLY A 161 0.09 -17.96 -5.42
C GLY A 161 1.03 -17.61 -6.57
N ARG A 162 1.29 -16.32 -6.84
CA ARG A 162 2.27 -15.88 -7.85
C ARG A 162 3.70 -16.33 -7.52
N TYR A 163 4.02 -16.45 -6.23
CA TYR A 163 5.40 -16.51 -5.75
C TYR A 163 5.79 -17.80 -5.03
N PHE A 164 4.87 -18.76 -4.88
CA PHE A 164 5.15 -20.02 -4.17
C PHE A 164 6.43 -20.73 -4.66
N LEU A 165 6.58 -20.91 -5.98
CA LEU A 165 7.73 -21.60 -6.59
C LEU A 165 9.02 -20.78 -6.58
N GLN A 166 8.93 -19.47 -6.35
CA GLN A 166 10.08 -18.59 -6.16
C GLN A 166 10.55 -18.65 -4.71
N ALA A 167 9.62 -18.53 -3.76
CA ALA A 167 9.91 -18.62 -2.33
C ALA A 167 10.50 -19.98 -1.92
N GLU A 168 10.11 -21.09 -2.57
CA GLU A 168 10.73 -22.42 -2.36
C GLU A 168 12.18 -22.53 -2.87
N LYS A 169 12.64 -21.60 -3.71
CA LYS A 169 14.02 -21.53 -4.23
C LYS A 169 14.89 -20.51 -3.50
N GLU A 170 14.28 -19.39 -3.08
CA GLU A 170 15.00 -18.23 -2.50
C GLU A 170 15.09 -18.26 -0.97
N LEU A 171 14.12 -18.85 -0.27
CA LEU A 171 14.13 -18.89 1.20
C LEU A 171 15.13 -19.92 1.74
N SER A 172 15.90 -19.53 2.76
CA SER A 172 16.76 -20.46 3.50
C SER A 172 15.94 -21.41 4.38
N HIS A 173 16.53 -22.56 4.73
CA HIS A 173 15.88 -23.61 5.52
C HIS A 173 15.42 -23.20 6.94
N ASP A 174 15.85 -22.03 7.44
CA ASP A 174 15.37 -21.44 8.70
C ASP A 174 13.94 -20.85 8.58
N TRP A 175 13.45 -20.60 7.36
CA TRP A 175 12.15 -20.00 7.10
C TRP A 175 11.06 -21.04 6.82
N THR A 176 9.94 -20.95 7.54
CA THR A 176 8.74 -21.73 7.21
C THR A 176 7.90 -20.98 6.17
N LEU A 177 7.88 -21.45 4.92
CA LEU A 177 7.01 -20.88 3.87
C LEU A 177 5.54 -21.17 4.15
N MET A 178 4.74 -20.10 4.20
CA MET A 178 3.29 -20.10 4.37
C MET A 178 2.63 -19.71 3.05
N ARG A 179 2.06 -20.69 2.36
CA ARG A 179 1.40 -20.51 1.05
C ARG A 179 0.01 -19.90 1.24
N SER A 180 -0.08 -18.57 1.26
CA SER A 180 -1.30 -17.82 1.60
C SER A 180 -2.48 -18.16 0.67
N GLY A 181 -3.67 -18.28 1.23
CA GLY A 181 -4.89 -18.65 0.48
C GLY A 181 -5.08 -20.16 0.28
N ASN A 182 -4.05 -21.00 0.51
CA ASN A 182 -4.24 -22.45 0.52
C ASN A 182 -5.00 -22.90 1.78
N HIS A 183 -5.96 -23.81 1.60
CA HIS A 183 -6.76 -24.35 2.69
C HIS A 183 -5.90 -25.00 3.80
N GLY A 184 -6.04 -24.50 5.03
CA GLY A 184 -5.32 -25.00 6.22
C GLY A 184 -3.98 -24.32 6.50
N VAL A 185 -3.53 -23.40 5.64
CA VAL A 185 -2.44 -22.48 5.98
C VAL A 185 -3.02 -21.35 6.85
N PRO A 186 -2.51 -21.12 8.08
CA PRO A 186 -3.00 -20.05 8.93
C PRO A 186 -2.61 -18.68 8.37
N THR A 187 -3.40 -17.65 8.66
CA THR A 187 -2.97 -16.26 8.53
C THR A 187 -1.83 -15.94 9.50
N THR A 188 -1.11 -14.84 9.24
CA THR A 188 -0.08 -14.28 10.14
C THR A 188 -0.57 -14.18 11.59
N ILE A 189 -1.82 -13.76 11.79
CA ILE A 189 -2.43 -13.49 13.09
C ILE A 189 -2.78 -14.81 13.80
N GLU A 190 -3.43 -15.75 13.10
CA GLU A 190 -3.74 -17.08 13.67
C GLU A 190 -2.46 -17.82 14.06
N TRP A 191 -1.39 -17.70 13.27
CA TRP A 191 -0.10 -18.30 13.60
C TRP A 191 0.55 -17.65 14.83
N LEU A 192 0.58 -16.32 14.91
CA LEU A 192 1.06 -15.60 16.11
C LEU A 192 0.29 -16.07 17.37
N ASN A 193 -1.04 -16.15 17.28
CA ASN A 193 -1.93 -16.59 18.36
C ASN A 193 -1.81 -18.09 18.74
N ASP A 194 -1.12 -18.92 17.96
CA ASP A 194 -0.80 -20.34 18.28
C ASP A 194 0.65 -20.50 18.79
N VAL A 195 1.62 -19.76 18.24
CA VAL A 195 3.04 -19.92 18.60
C VAL A 195 3.53 -19.05 19.77
N LEU A 196 2.80 -18.00 20.15
CA LEU A 196 3.18 -17.10 21.23
C LEU A 196 2.46 -17.40 22.57
N PRO A 197 3.15 -17.30 23.72
CA PRO A 197 2.51 -17.29 25.03
C PRO A 197 1.51 -16.13 25.20
N SER A 198 0.38 -16.39 25.87
CA SER A 198 -0.57 -15.33 26.23
C SER A 198 0.13 -14.20 27.00
N GLY A 199 -0.12 -12.95 26.61
CA GLY A 199 0.60 -11.78 27.14
C GLY A 199 1.86 -11.36 26.37
N SER A 200 2.28 -12.11 25.34
CA SER A 200 3.46 -11.74 24.53
C SER A 200 3.34 -10.42 23.78
N ARG A 201 4.48 -9.79 23.51
CA ARG A 201 4.59 -8.46 22.88
C ARG A 201 5.01 -8.58 21.42
N VAL A 202 4.19 -8.09 20.49
CA VAL A 202 4.42 -8.14 19.03
C VAL A 202 4.86 -6.76 18.55
N GLY A 203 6.08 -6.64 18.04
CA GLY A 203 6.61 -5.40 17.48
C GLY A 203 6.30 -5.20 16.00
N ILE A 204 6.03 -3.96 15.62
CA ILE A 204 6.02 -3.50 14.22
C ILE A 204 6.79 -2.18 14.09
N ASP A 205 7.32 -1.90 12.90
CA ASP A 205 7.63 -0.53 12.48
C ASP A 205 6.30 0.15 12.07
N PRO A 206 5.83 1.19 12.78
CA PRO A 206 4.53 1.82 12.54
C PRO A 206 4.48 2.66 11.25
N PHE A 207 5.58 2.85 10.52
CA PHE A 207 5.54 3.46 9.19
C PHE A 207 5.08 2.47 8.12
N LEU A 208 5.37 1.17 8.27
CA LEU A 208 5.16 0.16 7.21
C LEU A 208 3.76 -0.46 7.20
N PHE A 209 2.89 -0.01 8.11
CA PHE A 209 1.50 -0.45 8.24
C PHE A 209 0.60 0.78 8.16
N SER A 210 -0.48 0.70 7.36
CA SER A 210 -1.55 1.69 7.43
C SER A 210 -2.24 1.68 8.79
N SER A 211 -2.92 2.77 9.13
CA SER A 211 -3.63 2.90 10.40
C SER A 211 -4.68 1.80 10.61
N ASP A 212 -5.39 1.40 9.55
CA ASP A 212 -6.38 0.33 9.62
C ASP A 212 -5.71 -1.02 9.84
N ALA A 213 -4.68 -1.38 9.05
CA ALA A 213 -3.95 -2.64 9.21
C ALA A 213 -3.29 -2.80 10.60
N ALA A 214 -2.82 -1.70 11.19
CA ALA A 214 -2.25 -1.71 12.54
C ALA A 214 -3.33 -1.88 13.64
N GLU A 215 -4.52 -1.30 13.51
CA GLU A 215 -5.62 -1.50 14.45
C GLU A 215 -6.29 -2.88 14.29
N GLU A 216 -6.40 -3.40 13.06
CA GLU A 216 -6.85 -4.77 12.79
C GLU A 216 -5.90 -5.80 13.43
N LEU A 217 -4.58 -5.66 13.21
CA LEU A 217 -3.56 -6.50 13.83
C LEU A 217 -3.67 -6.45 15.36
N LYS A 218 -3.73 -5.25 15.93
CA LYS A 218 -3.84 -5.01 17.37
C LYS A 218 -5.10 -5.65 17.98
N ALA A 219 -6.25 -5.51 17.32
CA ALA A 219 -7.49 -6.12 17.77
C ALA A 219 -7.39 -7.65 17.75
N ALA A 220 -6.90 -8.23 16.66
CA ALA A 220 -6.94 -9.68 16.47
C ALA A 220 -5.82 -10.45 17.22
N ILE A 221 -4.72 -9.80 17.64
CA ILE A 221 -3.78 -10.40 18.61
C ILE A 221 -4.24 -10.23 20.07
N SER A 222 -5.19 -9.32 20.35
CA SER A 222 -5.74 -9.12 21.70
C SER A 222 -6.55 -10.34 22.19
N ASP A 223 -7.02 -11.21 21.29
CA ASP A 223 -7.69 -12.49 21.61
C ASP A 223 -6.83 -13.43 22.48
N LYS A 224 -5.50 -13.24 22.49
CA LYS A 224 -4.53 -13.95 23.33
C LYS A 224 -3.86 -13.03 24.36
N ASN A 225 -4.46 -11.87 24.62
CA ASN A 225 -3.91 -10.80 25.44
C ASN A 225 -2.51 -10.33 24.96
N HIS A 226 -2.17 -10.47 23.67
CA HIS A 226 -0.90 -9.96 23.15
C HIS A 226 -0.94 -8.43 23.03
N GLU A 227 0.21 -7.78 23.21
CA GLU A 227 0.36 -6.33 23.12
C GLU A 227 1.04 -5.93 21.79
N LEU A 228 0.46 -4.98 21.03
CA LEU A 228 1.11 -4.42 19.84
C LEU A 228 2.05 -3.27 20.21
N ILE A 229 3.33 -3.41 19.89
CA ILE A 229 4.40 -2.44 20.17
C ILE A 229 4.78 -1.70 18.88
N LEU A 230 4.65 -0.38 18.91
CA LEU A 230 5.02 0.50 17.80
C LEU A 230 6.46 0.98 17.95
N ILE A 231 7.39 0.32 17.27
CA ILE A 231 8.83 0.64 17.30
C ILE A 231 9.11 1.69 16.23
N ARG A 232 8.90 2.96 16.60
CA ARG A 232 8.88 4.11 15.68
C ARG A 232 10.26 4.70 15.38
N ASP A 233 11.16 4.71 16.36
CA ASP A 233 12.33 5.59 16.31
C ASP A 233 13.51 4.99 15.51
N PHE A 234 13.47 3.68 15.21
CA PHE A 234 14.35 2.96 14.28
C PHE A 234 13.70 1.63 13.86
N ASN A 235 14.07 1.07 12.71
CA ASN A 235 13.59 -0.25 12.26
C ASN A 235 14.60 -1.34 12.63
N LEU A 236 14.13 -2.49 13.16
CA LEU A 236 15.03 -3.54 13.66
C LEU A 236 15.81 -4.28 12.56
N VAL A 237 15.36 -4.21 11.30
CA VAL A 237 16.12 -4.73 10.16
C VAL A 237 17.24 -3.76 9.77
N ASP A 238 17.01 -2.45 9.85
CA ASP A 238 18.03 -1.44 9.53
C ASP A 238 19.24 -1.55 10.47
N GLU A 239 18.98 -1.80 11.77
CA GLU A 239 20.01 -2.03 12.81
C GLU A 239 20.95 -3.22 12.50
N ILE A 240 20.48 -4.24 11.76
CA ILE A 240 21.30 -5.41 11.36
C ILE A 240 21.81 -5.34 9.92
N TRP A 241 21.21 -4.49 9.08
CA TRP A 241 21.67 -4.21 7.72
C TRP A 241 22.87 -3.24 7.74
N GLY A 242 22.84 -2.26 8.67
CA GLY A 242 23.94 -1.36 8.95
C GLY A 242 24.45 -0.60 7.72
N GLU A 243 25.76 -0.43 7.62
CA GLU A 243 26.44 0.27 6.52
C GLU A 243 26.26 -0.42 5.14
N SER A 244 25.80 -1.67 5.10
CA SER A 244 25.51 -2.38 3.85
C SER A 244 24.09 -2.15 3.31
N ARG A 245 23.31 -1.27 3.96
CA ARG A 245 22.01 -0.80 3.47
C ARG A 245 22.21 0.17 2.29
N PRO A 246 21.52 -0.03 1.15
CA PRO A 246 21.53 0.94 0.06
C PRO A 246 21.11 2.34 0.52
N ALA A 247 21.73 3.37 -0.05
CA ALA A 247 21.35 4.75 0.21
C ALA A 247 19.91 5.04 -0.28
N PRO A 248 19.16 5.93 0.38
CA PRO A 248 17.92 6.45 -0.20
C PRO A 248 18.16 7.10 -1.57
N PRO A 249 17.22 6.97 -2.52
CA PRO A 249 17.37 7.59 -3.84
C PRO A 249 17.41 9.11 -3.71
N ASN A 250 18.32 9.76 -4.45
CA ASN A 250 18.57 11.21 -4.37
C ASN A 250 18.39 11.94 -5.71
N GLU A 251 17.69 11.31 -6.67
CA GLU A 251 17.46 11.91 -8.00
C GLU A 251 16.57 13.16 -7.93
N PRO A 252 16.81 14.19 -8.76
CA PRO A 252 16.10 15.46 -8.67
C PRO A 252 14.65 15.33 -9.15
N THR A 253 13.74 15.92 -8.37
CA THR A 253 12.35 16.10 -8.77
C THR A 253 12.23 17.09 -9.94
N ARG A 254 11.15 16.95 -10.72
CA ARG A 254 10.89 17.76 -11.93
C ARG A 254 9.42 18.15 -12.05
N VAL A 255 9.17 19.28 -12.71
CA VAL A 255 7.80 19.77 -12.96
C VAL A 255 7.10 18.92 -14.03
N HIS A 256 5.84 18.54 -13.77
CA HIS A 256 4.97 17.90 -14.75
C HIS A 256 4.21 18.97 -15.54
N ALA A 257 4.70 19.29 -16.73
CA ALA A 257 4.21 20.41 -17.55
C ALA A 257 2.69 20.41 -17.76
N ILE A 258 2.08 21.60 -17.65
CA ILE A 258 0.62 21.81 -17.71
C ILE A 258 -0.06 21.24 -18.96
N LYS A 259 0.66 21.16 -20.10
CA LYS A 259 0.20 20.53 -21.35
C LYS A 259 -0.13 19.02 -21.22
N TYR A 260 0.39 18.36 -20.19
CA TYR A 260 0.08 16.97 -19.85
C TYR A 260 -0.90 16.90 -18.66
N ALA A 261 -0.67 17.71 -17.62
CA ALA A 261 -1.49 17.72 -16.41
C ALA A 261 -2.94 18.22 -16.64
N GLY A 262 -3.15 19.13 -17.59
CA GLY A 262 -4.44 19.76 -17.89
C GLY A 262 -4.95 20.77 -16.87
N VAL A 263 -4.70 20.55 -15.58
CA VAL A 263 -5.12 21.41 -14.46
C VAL A 263 -3.90 21.78 -13.61
N ASP A 264 -3.80 23.05 -13.23
CA ASP A 264 -2.69 23.59 -12.44
C ASP A 264 -2.80 23.26 -10.94
N VAL A 265 -1.72 23.53 -10.19
CA VAL A 265 -1.62 23.22 -8.76
C VAL A 265 -2.55 24.08 -7.90
N ALA A 266 -2.74 25.36 -8.22
CA ALA A 266 -3.61 26.23 -7.43
C ALA A 266 -5.07 25.83 -7.59
N SER A 267 -5.51 25.50 -8.80
CA SER A 267 -6.84 24.92 -9.06
C SER A 267 -7.05 23.59 -8.32
N LYS A 268 -6.05 22.69 -8.34
CA LYS A 268 -6.08 21.40 -7.62
C LYS A 268 -6.15 21.59 -6.09
N LEU A 269 -5.35 22.49 -5.52
CA LEU A 269 -5.39 22.83 -4.09
C LEU A 269 -6.72 23.52 -3.72
N SER A 270 -7.31 24.32 -4.62
CA SER A 270 -8.63 24.92 -4.40
C SER A 270 -9.74 23.87 -4.30
N PHE A 271 -9.70 22.82 -5.12
CA PHE A 271 -10.61 21.68 -5.01
C PHE A 271 -10.45 20.94 -3.65
N VAL A 272 -9.21 20.63 -3.26
CA VAL A 272 -8.96 19.97 -1.95
C VAL A 272 -9.47 20.84 -0.79
N ARG A 273 -9.34 22.17 -0.88
CA ARG A 273 -9.87 23.10 0.13
C ARG A 273 -11.40 23.19 0.16
N SER A 274 -12.11 23.01 -0.96
CA SER A 274 -13.57 22.90 -0.92
C SER A 274 -14.00 21.61 -0.22
N GLN A 275 -13.31 20.49 -0.48
CA GLN A 275 -13.57 19.23 0.20
C GLN A 275 -13.31 19.31 1.72
N LEU A 276 -12.28 20.05 2.15
CA LEU A 276 -12.04 20.36 3.55
C LEU A 276 -13.20 21.16 4.19
N ASP A 277 -13.65 22.24 3.54
CA ASP A 277 -14.77 23.07 4.00
C ASP A 277 -16.09 22.26 4.09
N GLU A 278 -16.44 21.53 3.03
CA GLU A 278 -17.63 20.66 2.93
C GLU A 278 -17.68 19.57 4.02
N ASN A 279 -16.51 19.12 4.51
CA ASN A 279 -16.41 18.12 5.60
C ASN A 279 -16.06 18.75 6.96
N GLY A 280 -15.93 20.07 7.04
CA GLY A 280 -15.54 20.84 8.22
C GLY A 280 -14.20 20.40 8.82
N CYS A 281 -13.16 20.28 7.99
CA CYS A 281 -11.79 19.90 8.38
C CYS A 281 -10.81 21.05 8.14
N ASP A 282 -9.81 21.19 9.01
CA ASP A 282 -8.79 22.25 8.90
C ASP A 282 -7.63 21.86 7.97
N THR A 283 -7.37 20.56 7.83
CA THR A 283 -6.20 20.02 7.11
C THR A 283 -6.48 18.61 6.59
N VAL A 284 -5.88 18.24 5.45
CA VAL A 284 -5.73 16.82 5.02
C VAL A 284 -4.25 16.45 5.01
N VAL A 285 -3.93 15.23 5.44
CA VAL A 285 -2.60 14.63 5.33
C VAL A 285 -2.60 13.62 4.17
N ILE A 286 -1.68 13.79 3.24
CA ILE A 286 -1.50 12.91 2.08
C ILE A 286 -0.16 12.18 2.24
N SER A 287 -0.22 10.85 2.29
CA SER A 287 0.93 9.93 2.35
C SER A 287 1.23 9.27 1.00
N MET A 288 0.21 8.98 0.18
CA MET A 288 0.37 8.33 -1.12
C MET A 288 1.24 9.18 -2.07
N LEU A 289 2.38 8.62 -2.51
CA LEU A 289 3.36 9.34 -3.32
C LEU A 289 2.80 9.81 -4.67
N ASP A 290 1.89 9.03 -5.27
CA ASP A 290 1.24 9.37 -6.53
C ASP A 290 0.20 10.50 -6.37
N GLU A 291 -0.39 10.66 -5.19
CA GLU A 291 -1.26 11.79 -4.84
C GLU A 291 -0.46 13.08 -4.66
N VAL A 292 0.69 13.03 -3.97
CA VAL A 292 1.59 14.19 -3.86
C VAL A 292 2.07 14.62 -5.25
N ALA A 293 2.53 13.66 -6.06
CA ALA A 293 2.98 13.88 -7.44
C ALA A 293 1.86 14.42 -8.36
N TRP A 294 0.63 13.91 -8.25
CA TRP A 294 -0.51 14.42 -9.02
C TRP A 294 -0.99 15.79 -8.56
N LEU A 295 -1.09 16.03 -7.25
CA LEU A 295 -1.64 17.27 -6.71
C LEU A 295 -0.70 18.47 -6.97
N LEU A 296 0.61 18.26 -6.80
CA LEU A 296 1.64 19.28 -7.02
C LEU A 296 2.12 19.39 -8.47
N ASN A 297 1.61 18.58 -9.40
CA ASN A 297 2.15 18.46 -10.77
C ASN A 297 3.69 18.30 -10.77
N MET A 298 4.19 17.34 -10.00
CA MET A 298 5.62 16.99 -9.91
C MET A 298 5.84 15.52 -10.23
N ARG A 299 7.05 15.15 -10.64
CA ARG A 299 7.48 13.75 -10.80
C ARG A 299 8.88 13.56 -10.24
N GLY A 300 9.20 12.33 -9.87
CA GLY A 300 10.54 11.90 -9.47
C GLY A 300 10.89 10.58 -10.17
N SER A 301 11.80 9.82 -9.56
CA SER A 301 12.23 8.47 -9.98
C SER A 301 12.75 7.68 -8.76
N ASP A 302 12.06 7.83 -7.62
CA ASP A 302 12.49 7.26 -6.34
C ASP A 302 12.06 5.82 -6.13
N VAL A 303 10.98 5.43 -6.80
CA VAL A 303 10.40 4.09 -6.75
C VAL A 303 10.53 3.54 -8.16
N PRO A 304 11.19 2.38 -8.37
CA PRO A 304 11.31 1.79 -9.69
C PRO A 304 9.94 1.68 -10.38
N HIS A 305 9.90 2.01 -11.67
CA HIS A 305 8.71 2.00 -12.53
C HIS A 305 7.64 3.05 -12.22
N SER A 306 7.83 3.83 -11.15
CA SER A 306 6.83 4.75 -10.61
C SER A 306 7.42 6.16 -10.51
N PRO A 307 7.03 7.13 -11.37
CA PRO A 307 7.69 8.42 -11.48
C PRO A 307 7.30 9.41 -10.35
N VAL A 308 7.47 8.97 -9.11
CA VAL A 308 7.11 9.61 -7.84
C VAL A 308 8.36 9.87 -6.98
N PHE A 309 8.19 10.50 -5.82
CA PHE A 309 9.29 10.88 -4.92
C PHE A 309 8.86 10.80 -3.45
N TYR A 310 9.72 10.27 -2.57
CA TYR A 310 9.42 10.06 -1.15
C TYR A 310 9.03 11.36 -0.46
N SER A 311 7.76 11.50 -0.13
CA SER A 311 7.21 12.77 0.35
C SER A 311 5.86 12.62 1.06
N TYR A 312 5.56 13.58 1.93
CA TYR A 312 4.22 13.81 2.47
C TYR A 312 3.74 15.21 2.11
N LEU A 313 2.43 15.42 2.08
CA LEU A 313 1.84 16.74 1.84
C LEU A 313 0.71 17.01 2.81
N THR A 314 0.79 18.13 3.54
CA THR A 314 -0.35 18.66 4.28
C THR A 314 -0.97 19.83 3.51
N VAL A 315 -2.29 19.78 3.29
CA VAL A 315 -3.04 20.89 2.71
C VAL A 315 -3.94 21.48 3.79
N GLU A 316 -3.69 22.74 4.15
CA GLU A 316 -4.49 23.55 5.07
C GLU A 316 -5.38 24.50 4.26
N MET A 317 -6.39 25.11 4.91
CA MET A 317 -7.32 26.05 4.26
C MET A 317 -6.63 27.26 3.59
N SER A 318 -5.45 27.69 4.05
CA SER A 318 -4.73 28.86 3.52
C SER A 318 -3.31 28.58 3.00
N THR A 319 -2.76 27.40 3.25
CA THR A 319 -1.37 27.04 2.90
C THR A 319 -1.28 25.56 2.51
N ALA A 320 -0.19 25.15 1.88
CA ALA A 320 0.17 23.73 1.76
C ALA A 320 1.64 23.57 2.12
N THR A 321 2.04 22.40 2.64
CA THR A 321 3.42 22.11 3.05
C THR A 321 3.84 20.73 2.52
N LEU A 322 4.81 20.72 1.62
CA LEU A 322 5.49 19.54 1.12
C LEU A 322 6.65 19.17 2.06
N PHE A 323 6.69 17.90 2.46
CA PHE A 323 7.75 17.29 3.25
C PHE A 323 8.53 16.34 2.34
N VAL A 324 9.78 16.65 2.04
CA VAL A 324 10.65 15.92 1.08
C VAL A 324 12.11 16.27 1.41
N ASP A 325 13.09 15.49 0.94
CA ASP A 325 14.48 15.99 0.97
C ASP A 325 14.62 17.21 0.04
N SER A 326 15.03 18.34 0.63
CA SER A 326 15.31 19.60 -0.08
C SER A 326 16.44 19.49 -1.10
N ASN A 327 17.39 18.55 -0.96
CA ASN A 327 18.46 18.32 -1.93
C ASN A 327 17.91 17.96 -3.33
N LYS A 328 16.70 17.41 -3.36
CA LYS A 328 16.02 16.89 -4.56
C LYS A 328 15.12 17.93 -5.24
N VAL A 329 15.08 19.15 -4.71
CA VAL A 329 14.22 20.24 -5.20
C VAL A 329 15.06 21.25 -5.97
N SER A 330 15.01 21.18 -7.30
CA SER A 330 15.66 22.17 -8.17
C SER A 330 14.99 23.55 -8.06
N GLU A 331 15.68 24.62 -8.46
CA GLU A 331 15.10 25.98 -8.42
C GLU A 331 13.85 26.11 -9.33
N GLU A 332 13.77 25.33 -10.43
CA GLU A 332 12.56 25.25 -11.27
C GLU A 332 11.35 24.72 -10.47
N VAL A 333 11.55 23.61 -9.74
CA VAL A 333 10.52 23.02 -8.88
C VAL A 333 10.20 23.94 -7.71
N LEU A 334 11.21 24.59 -7.11
CA LEU A 334 11.03 25.53 -6.02
C LEU A 334 10.19 26.74 -6.46
N GLU A 335 10.44 27.30 -7.65
CA GLU A 335 9.64 28.40 -8.21
C GLU A 335 8.21 27.98 -8.58
N HIS A 336 8.04 26.78 -9.14
CA HIS A 336 6.72 26.19 -9.36
C HIS A 336 5.93 26.01 -8.05
N LEU A 337 6.57 25.58 -6.96
CA LEU A 337 5.98 25.44 -5.64
C LEU A 337 5.67 26.81 -4.98
N LYS A 338 6.62 27.76 -5.00
CA LYS A 338 6.43 29.14 -4.52
C LYS A 338 5.21 29.78 -5.19
N LYS A 339 5.10 29.67 -6.52
CA LYS A 339 3.99 30.19 -7.33
C LYS A 339 2.63 29.58 -6.97
N ALA A 340 2.60 28.34 -6.48
CA ALA A 340 1.39 27.67 -5.99
C ALA A 340 1.10 27.92 -4.50
N GLY A 341 1.95 28.68 -3.79
CA GLY A 341 1.82 28.92 -2.34
C GLY A 341 2.17 27.70 -1.47
N VAL A 342 2.98 26.78 -1.98
CA VAL A 342 3.40 25.55 -1.29
C VAL A 342 4.74 25.80 -0.57
N LYS A 343 4.78 25.47 0.72
CA LYS A 343 5.98 25.55 1.57
C LYS A 343 6.76 24.24 1.50
N LEU A 344 8.06 24.31 1.77
CA LEU A 344 8.96 23.16 1.83
C LEU A 344 9.41 22.89 3.28
N LYS A 345 9.52 21.62 3.64
CA LYS A 345 10.16 21.11 4.86
C LYS A 345 10.90 19.81 4.56
N SER A 346 11.84 19.41 5.43
CA SER A 346 12.43 18.08 5.34
C SER A 346 11.37 17.00 5.56
N TYR A 347 11.63 15.82 4.98
CA TYR A 347 10.74 14.67 5.00
C TYR A 347 10.35 14.22 6.43
N GLU A 348 11.30 14.27 7.36
CA GLU A 348 11.19 13.80 8.75
C GLU A 348 10.27 14.68 9.60
N ALA A 349 10.08 15.94 9.21
CA ALA A 349 9.31 16.92 9.98
C ALA A 349 7.79 16.62 10.02
N ILE A 350 7.29 15.66 9.21
CA ILE A 350 5.87 15.33 9.11
C ILE A 350 5.22 14.98 10.45
N LEU A 351 5.87 14.14 11.27
CA LEU A 351 5.30 13.70 12.55
C LEU A 351 5.15 14.88 13.52
N PHE A 352 6.19 15.72 13.63
CA PHE A 352 6.17 16.92 14.46
C PHE A 352 5.13 17.94 13.98
N ASP A 353 4.95 18.09 12.67
CA ASP A 353 3.95 18.98 12.09
C ASP A 353 2.51 18.52 12.36
N VAL A 354 2.21 17.23 12.15
CA VAL A 354 0.90 16.64 12.48
C VAL A 354 0.62 16.70 13.98
N GLU A 355 1.60 16.37 14.82
CA GLU A 355 1.46 16.44 16.28
C GLU A 355 1.21 17.87 16.77
N ARG A 356 1.86 18.87 16.17
CA ARG A 356 1.63 20.30 16.46
C ARG A 356 0.26 20.78 15.99
N LEU A 357 -0.28 20.27 14.88
CA LEU A 357 -1.64 20.58 14.43
C LEU A 357 -2.68 19.98 15.40
N ALA A 358 -2.48 18.71 15.80
CA ALA A 358 -3.31 18.04 16.79
C ALA A 358 -3.29 18.75 18.16
N GLU A 359 -2.13 19.24 18.62
CA GLU A 359 -2.00 20.01 19.85
C GLU A 359 -2.68 21.38 19.85
N LYS A 360 -2.99 21.93 18.66
CA LYS A 360 -3.83 23.14 18.50
C LYS A 360 -5.33 22.82 18.48
N GLY A 361 -5.70 21.54 18.39
CA GLY A 361 -7.09 21.11 18.24
C GLY A 361 -7.60 21.18 16.81
N ALA A 362 -6.72 21.22 15.80
CA ALA A 362 -7.14 21.14 14.40
C ALA A 362 -7.80 19.77 14.11
N LYS A 363 -8.81 19.76 13.24
CA LYS A 363 -9.47 18.56 12.75
C LYS A 363 -8.86 18.11 11.42
N LEU A 364 -8.19 16.95 11.42
CA LEU A 364 -7.48 16.42 10.26
C LEU A 364 -8.28 15.34 9.53
N TRP A 365 -8.33 15.44 8.20
CA TRP A 365 -8.71 14.35 7.31
C TRP A 365 -7.50 13.43 7.13
N LEU A 366 -7.71 12.15 7.43
CA LEU A 366 -6.73 11.08 7.40
C LEU A 366 -7.31 9.90 6.62
N ASP A 367 -6.64 9.45 5.56
CA ASP A 367 -7.02 8.22 4.88
C ASP A 367 -6.45 7.02 5.63
N SER A 368 -7.24 6.40 6.49
CA SER A 368 -6.80 5.33 7.39
C SER A 368 -6.27 4.09 6.66
N SER A 369 -6.62 3.92 5.38
CA SER A 369 -6.18 2.81 4.52
C SER A 369 -4.76 3.01 3.96
N SER A 370 -4.31 4.26 3.83
CA SER A 370 -3.03 4.63 3.18
C SER A 370 -2.12 5.54 4.00
N VAL A 371 -2.60 6.09 5.13
CA VAL A 371 -1.78 6.83 6.09
C VAL A 371 -1.22 5.85 7.12
N ASN A 372 0.09 5.92 7.35
CA ASN A 372 0.75 5.00 8.25
C ASN A 372 0.38 5.20 9.74
N ALA A 373 0.51 4.13 10.51
CA ALA A 373 0.16 4.11 11.93
C ALA A 373 1.02 5.07 12.78
N ALA A 374 2.24 5.43 12.33
CA ALA A 374 3.10 6.40 13.01
C ALA A 374 2.47 7.80 13.03
N ILE A 375 1.94 8.26 11.89
CA ILE A 375 1.23 9.54 11.76
C ILE A 375 -0.01 9.56 12.65
N VAL A 376 -0.83 8.51 12.63
CA VAL A 376 -2.07 8.45 13.43
C VAL A 376 -1.78 8.33 14.94
N SER A 377 -0.69 7.66 15.32
CA SER A 377 -0.24 7.56 16.72
C SER A 377 0.16 8.94 17.30
N VAL A 378 0.95 9.73 16.57
CA VAL A 378 1.33 11.09 17.02
C VAL A 378 0.15 12.07 16.95
N PHE A 379 -0.73 11.93 15.95
CA PHE A 379 -1.98 12.68 15.86
C PHE A 379 -2.86 12.47 17.10
N ARG A 380 -3.20 11.22 17.40
CA ARG A 380 -4.00 10.86 18.58
C ARG A 380 -3.33 11.38 19.87
N SER A 381 -2.01 11.20 20.01
CA SER A 381 -1.23 11.69 21.15
C SER A 381 -1.31 13.21 21.33
N GLY A 382 -1.26 13.98 20.24
CA GLY A 382 -1.42 15.44 20.26
C GLY A 382 -2.84 15.88 20.65
N CYS A 383 -3.88 15.23 20.11
CA CYS A 383 -5.27 15.47 20.50
C CYS A 383 -5.50 15.18 21.99
N ASP A 384 -4.92 14.09 22.49
CA ASP A 384 -4.97 13.67 23.89
C ASP A 384 -4.29 14.70 24.81
N ARG A 385 -3.25 15.42 24.34
CA ARG A 385 -2.64 16.55 25.05
C ARG A 385 -3.44 17.85 24.91
N TYR A 386 -4.06 18.13 23.76
CA TYR A 386 -5.01 19.24 23.59
C TYR A 386 -6.19 19.13 24.57
N MET A 387 -6.84 17.96 24.64
CA MET A 387 -7.97 17.72 25.55
C MET A 387 -7.56 17.85 27.02
N ARG A 388 -6.35 17.39 27.41
CA ARG A 388 -5.81 17.59 28.76
C ARG A 388 -5.49 19.07 29.08
N LYS A 389 -5.11 19.89 28.10
CA LYS A 389 -4.95 21.34 28.28
C LYS A 389 -6.32 22.01 28.48
N ARG A 390 -7.25 21.80 27.52
CA ARG A 390 -8.60 22.38 27.55
C ARG A 390 -9.37 22.02 28.83
N GLY A 391 -9.35 20.75 29.24
CA GLY A 391 -10.02 20.29 30.46
C GLY A 391 -9.40 20.79 31.77
N LYS A 392 -8.17 21.34 31.76
CA LYS A 392 -7.63 22.12 32.88
C LYS A 392 -8.20 23.53 32.88
N THR A 393 -8.21 24.21 31.74
CA THR A 393 -8.78 25.56 31.57
C THR A 393 -10.26 25.61 31.98
N GLU A 394 -11.07 24.64 31.52
CA GLU A 394 -12.50 24.55 31.87
C GLU A 394 -12.71 24.36 33.39
N ARG A 395 -11.86 23.56 34.06
CA ARG A 395 -11.88 23.38 35.53
C ARG A 395 -11.32 24.57 36.32
N GLN A 396 -10.59 25.46 35.66
CA GLN A 396 -10.05 26.67 36.26
C GLN A 396 -11.08 27.80 36.19
N ILE A 397 -11.72 27.98 35.03
CA ILE A 397 -12.91 28.85 34.86
C ILE A 397 -14.05 28.39 35.77
N GLY A 398 -14.33 27.09 35.81
CA GLY A 398 -15.32 26.48 36.71
C GLY A 398 -14.95 26.49 38.21
N LYS A 399 -13.86 27.15 38.60
CA LYS A 399 -13.54 27.51 39.99
C LYS A 399 -13.75 28.99 40.32
N GLU A 400 -13.94 29.83 39.32
CA GLU A 400 -14.24 31.26 39.47
C GLU A 400 -15.76 31.53 39.33
N ALA A 401 -16.50 30.63 38.69
CA ALA A 401 -17.96 30.64 38.62
C ALA A 401 -18.59 29.55 39.53
N SER A 402 -19.06 29.92 40.72
CA SER A 402 -19.71 29.01 41.67
C SER A 402 -21.25 29.10 41.62
N SER A 403 -21.90 28.09 41.03
CA SER A 403 -23.32 27.77 41.26
C SER A 403 -23.59 26.30 40.88
N ASP A 404 -24.24 25.54 41.76
CA ASP A 404 -24.41 24.08 41.60
C ASP A 404 -25.50 23.65 40.60
N ASP A 405 -25.17 22.72 39.71
CA ASP A 405 -26.10 21.72 39.15
C ASP A 405 -25.40 20.34 39.08
N PRO A 406 -25.84 19.34 39.87
CA PRO A 406 -25.15 18.06 39.99
C PRO A 406 -25.56 16.98 38.95
N THR A 407 -26.29 17.33 37.88
CA THR A 407 -26.93 16.33 36.99
C THR A 407 -26.03 15.72 35.90
N THR A 408 -24.99 16.41 35.41
CA THR A 408 -24.27 15.99 34.18
C THR A 408 -23.04 15.08 34.44
N LYS A 409 -23.23 13.93 35.07
CA LYS A 409 -22.17 12.91 35.29
C LYS A 409 -22.50 11.52 34.72
N LYS A 410 -22.67 11.43 33.39
CA LYS A 410 -22.64 10.15 32.64
C LYS A 410 -22.39 10.33 31.13
N ARG A 411 -21.14 10.64 30.76
CA ARG A 411 -20.59 10.42 29.40
C ARG A 411 -19.20 9.79 29.52
N GLY A 412 -19.18 8.45 29.57
CA GLY A 412 -17.97 7.67 29.40
C GLY A 412 -17.97 6.99 28.03
N VAL A 413 -16.78 6.81 27.45
CA VAL A 413 -16.53 5.94 26.29
C VAL A 413 -17.26 6.35 24.99
N GLN A 414 -16.97 7.56 24.49
CA GLN A 414 -17.10 7.93 23.07
C GLN A 414 -15.87 8.75 22.65
N ASN A 415 -14.68 8.13 22.67
CA ASN A 415 -13.40 8.81 22.47
C ASN A 415 -12.78 8.62 21.05
N MET A 416 -13.50 8.01 20.12
CA MET A 416 -12.95 7.62 18.79
C MET A 416 -13.01 8.75 17.74
N GLU A 417 -13.96 9.68 17.87
CA GLU A 417 -14.26 10.72 16.86
C GLU A 417 -13.61 12.09 17.15
N LEU A 418 -12.71 12.17 18.13
CA LEU A 418 -12.10 13.43 18.56
C LEU A 418 -11.11 13.95 17.52
N ASN A 419 -11.58 14.89 16.70
CA ASN A 419 -10.84 15.68 15.72
C ASN A 419 -10.21 14.91 14.53
N GLY A 420 -10.49 13.61 14.37
CA GLY A 420 -10.12 12.85 13.17
C GLY A 420 -11.30 12.67 12.22
N LEU A 421 -11.10 12.93 10.93
CA LEU A 421 -12.00 12.44 9.87
C LEU A 421 -11.29 11.32 9.11
N TYR A 422 -11.68 10.08 9.39
CA TYR A 422 -11.12 8.90 8.75
C TYR A 422 -11.94 8.53 7.51
N LYS A 423 -11.41 8.85 6.32
CA LYS A 423 -12.04 8.66 5.00
C LYS A 423 -10.97 8.59 3.91
N ALA A 424 -11.24 7.85 2.84
CA ALA A 424 -10.46 7.86 1.60
C ALA A 424 -10.09 9.30 1.16
N SER A 425 -8.87 9.50 0.65
CA SER A 425 -8.38 10.82 0.27
C SER A 425 -9.23 11.48 -0.84
N PRO A 426 -9.50 12.80 -0.77
CA PRO A 426 -10.22 13.51 -1.83
C PRO A 426 -9.42 13.52 -3.15
N VAL A 427 -8.09 13.31 -3.08
CA VAL A 427 -7.23 13.24 -4.25
C VAL A 427 -7.39 11.91 -4.98
N THR A 428 -7.68 10.80 -4.28
CA THR A 428 -7.82 9.46 -4.89
C THR A 428 -8.91 9.44 -5.95
N LEU A 429 -10.09 9.98 -5.61
CA LEU A 429 -11.21 10.07 -6.53
C LEU A 429 -10.94 11.08 -7.65
N ALA A 430 -10.40 12.26 -7.31
CA ALA A 430 -10.10 13.30 -8.29
C ALA A 430 -9.07 12.86 -9.35
N LYS A 431 -7.99 12.17 -8.95
CA LYS A 431 -6.99 11.62 -9.89
C LYS A 431 -7.48 10.42 -10.67
N SER A 432 -8.57 9.76 -10.26
CA SER A 432 -9.12 8.61 -10.98
C SER A 432 -9.72 9.03 -12.33
N VAL A 433 -10.54 10.09 -12.34
CA VAL A 433 -11.22 10.65 -13.51
C VAL A 433 -10.27 11.57 -14.28
N LYS A 434 -9.74 11.07 -15.40
CA LYS A 434 -8.76 11.80 -16.21
C LYS A 434 -9.40 12.93 -17.00
N ASN A 435 -8.72 14.08 -17.07
CA ASN A 435 -9.15 15.21 -17.90
C ASN A 435 -8.69 15.06 -19.37
N GLU A 436 -9.18 15.91 -20.27
CA GLU A 436 -8.89 15.85 -21.72
C GLU A 436 -7.40 15.87 -22.07
N SER A 437 -6.55 16.57 -21.31
CA SER A 437 -5.09 16.58 -21.55
C SER A 437 -4.43 15.27 -21.10
N GLU A 438 -4.87 14.72 -19.96
CA GLU A 438 -4.42 13.42 -19.47
C GLU A 438 -4.88 12.28 -20.41
N ILE A 439 -6.14 12.32 -20.87
CA ILE A 439 -6.69 11.35 -21.85
C ILE A 439 -5.94 11.42 -23.18
N ARG A 440 -5.63 12.63 -23.68
CA ARG A 440 -4.83 12.83 -24.89
C ARG A 440 -3.39 12.35 -24.70
N GLY A 441 -2.81 12.58 -23.53
CA GLY A 441 -1.51 12.03 -23.13
C GLY A 441 -1.49 10.50 -23.20
N MET A 442 -2.46 9.84 -22.57
CA MET A 442 -2.59 8.38 -22.61
C MET A 442 -2.80 7.84 -24.03
N LYS A 443 -3.69 8.43 -24.83
CA LYS A 443 -3.90 8.02 -26.24
C LYS A 443 -2.61 8.12 -27.06
N ASN A 444 -1.86 9.21 -26.87
CA ASN A 444 -0.59 9.41 -27.57
C ASN A 444 0.49 8.45 -27.09
N SER A 445 0.60 8.14 -25.79
CA SER A 445 1.59 7.18 -25.29
C SER A 445 1.30 5.75 -25.77
N HIS A 446 0.04 5.31 -25.72
CA HIS A 446 -0.35 3.97 -26.17
C HIS A 446 -0.16 3.78 -27.68
N LEU A 447 -0.39 4.82 -28.50
CA LEU A 447 -0.12 4.75 -29.95
C LEU A 447 1.37 4.51 -30.25
N ARG A 448 2.27 5.06 -29.42
CA ARG A 448 3.72 4.92 -29.56
C ARG A 448 4.23 3.59 -29.03
N ASP A 449 3.69 3.14 -27.89
CA ASP A 449 4.00 1.81 -27.35
C ASP A 449 3.52 0.71 -28.30
N ALA A 450 2.35 0.88 -28.94
CA ALA A 450 1.87 -0.01 -29.98
C ALA A 450 2.77 -0.03 -31.23
N ALA A 451 3.39 1.10 -31.60
CA ALA A 451 4.38 1.14 -32.68
C ALA A 451 5.67 0.39 -32.29
N ALA A 452 6.20 0.64 -31.09
CA ALA A 452 7.36 -0.10 -30.57
C ALA A 452 7.10 -1.62 -30.47
N LEU A 453 5.90 -2.02 -30.04
CA LEU A 453 5.47 -3.41 -30.03
C LEU A 453 5.36 -3.99 -31.44
N ALA A 454 4.85 -3.25 -32.42
CA ALA A 454 4.77 -3.73 -33.81
C ALA A 454 6.16 -3.95 -34.43
N GLU A 455 7.12 -3.04 -34.18
CA GLU A 455 8.53 -3.23 -34.57
C GLU A 455 9.14 -4.46 -33.89
N PHE A 456 8.94 -4.61 -32.57
CA PHE A 456 9.40 -5.76 -31.79
C PHE A 456 8.81 -7.10 -32.28
N TRP A 457 7.51 -7.15 -32.60
CA TRP A 457 6.89 -8.37 -33.14
C TRP A 457 7.40 -8.72 -34.54
N CYS A 458 7.65 -7.72 -35.40
CA CYS A 458 8.29 -7.95 -36.69
C CYS A 458 9.72 -8.51 -36.54
N TRP A 459 10.48 -7.99 -35.57
CA TRP A 459 11.83 -8.47 -35.25
C TRP A 459 11.83 -9.90 -34.72
N ILE A 460 11.01 -10.21 -33.70
CA ILE A 460 11.03 -11.56 -33.09
C ILE A 460 10.52 -12.65 -34.06
N GLU A 461 9.61 -12.32 -34.98
CA GLU A 461 9.24 -13.21 -36.09
C GLU A 461 10.40 -13.49 -37.04
N GLU A 462 11.29 -12.51 -37.28
CA GLU A 462 12.46 -12.68 -38.14
C GLU A 462 13.56 -13.50 -37.44
N GLU A 463 13.87 -13.23 -36.17
CA GLU A 463 14.82 -14.03 -35.39
C GLU A 463 14.38 -15.51 -35.29
N VAL A 464 13.10 -15.77 -35.02
CA VAL A 464 12.53 -17.12 -34.98
C VAL A 464 12.60 -17.79 -36.37
N ARG A 465 12.28 -17.06 -37.45
CA ARG A 465 12.40 -17.56 -38.83
C ARG A 465 13.85 -17.90 -39.21
N ASN A 466 14.81 -17.14 -38.68
CA ASN A 466 16.25 -17.36 -38.84
C ASN A 466 16.81 -18.43 -37.88
N ASN A 467 15.97 -19.03 -37.02
CA ASN A 467 16.32 -20.04 -36.01
C ASN A 467 17.33 -19.53 -34.97
N VAL A 468 17.28 -18.24 -34.63
CA VAL A 468 18.12 -17.64 -33.60
C VAL A 468 17.59 -18.02 -32.21
N ALA A 469 18.45 -18.62 -31.39
CA ALA A 469 18.13 -19.03 -30.03
C ALA A 469 18.18 -17.81 -29.08
N LEU A 470 17.01 -17.27 -28.75
CA LEU A 470 16.84 -16.17 -27.79
C LEU A 470 16.46 -16.70 -26.40
N THR A 471 16.98 -16.05 -25.36
CA THR A 471 16.54 -16.25 -23.96
C THR A 471 15.43 -15.28 -23.58
N GLU A 472 14.65 -15.61 -22.55
CA GLU A 472 13.58 -14.76 -22.00
C GLU A 472 14.09 -13.34 -21.65
N VAL A 473 15.31 -13.26 -21.09
CA VAL A 473 16.01 -12.02 -20.77
C VAL A 473 16.31 -11.21 -22.03
N GLN A 474 16.92 -11.80 -23.05
CA GLN A 474 17.21 -11.11 -24.32
C GLN A 474 15.93 -10.58 -25.00
N VAL A 475 14.82 -11.32 -24.90
CA VAL A 475 13.52 -10.87 -25.43
C VAL A 475 13.00 -9.65 -24.66
N ALA A 476 13.13 -9.62 -23.33
CA ALA A 476 12.77 -8.47 -22.50
C ALA A 476 13.66 -7.24 -22.76
N GLU A 477 14.97 -7.44 -22.86
CA GLU A 477 15.95 -6.39 -23.18
C GLU A 477 15.71 -5.76 -24.56
N ASN A 478 15.40 -6.57 -25.58
CA ASN A 478 15.08 -6.05 -26.91
C ASN A 478 13.76 -5.26 -26.92
N LEU A 479 12.72 -5.73 -26.22
CA LEU A 479 11.47 -4.97 -26.08
C LEU A 479 11.70 -3.62 -25.36
N LEU A 480 12.56 -3.59 -24.34
CA LEU A 480 12.99 -2.35 -23.70
C LEU A 480 13.68 -1.41 -24.71
N GLU A 481 14.57 -1.89 -25.56
CA GLU A 481 15.21 -1.06 -26.59
C GLU A 481 14.24 -0.55 -27.67
N PHE A 482 13.21 -1.32 -28.07
CA PHE A 482 12.16 -0.80 -28.94
C PHE A 482 11.33 0.31 -28.28
N ARG A 483 11.06 0.18 -26.97
CA ARG A 483 10.38 1.23 -26.18
C ARG A 483 11.26 2.46 -25.97
N ARG A 484 12.56 2.28 -25.72
CA ARG A 484 13.54 3.35 -25.46
C ARG A 484 13.74 4.29 -26.66
N LYS A 485 13.50 3.81 -27.88
CA LYS A 485 13.50 4.62 -29.13
C LYS A 485 12.33 5.62 -29.21
N GLN A 486 11.29 5.49 -28.37
CA GLN A 486 10.10 6.33 -28.42
C GLN A 486 10.30 7.65 -27.65
N ASP A 487 10.19 8.79 -28.32
CA ASP A 487 10.22 10.11 -27.66
C ASP A 487 9.26 10.20 -26.46
N GLY A 488 9.79 10.60 -25.30
CA GLY A 488 9.01 10.69 -24.07
C GLY A 488 8.90 9.37 -23.30
N PHE A 489 9.57 8.29 -23.74
CA PHE A 489 9.95 7.19 -22.87
C PHE A 489 10.76 7.71 -21.66
N ILE A 490 10.65 7.01 -20.53
CA ILE A 490 11.33 7.34 -19.27
C ILE A 490 11.93 6.05 -18.69
N GLU A 491 11.05 5.10 -18.37
CA GLU A 491 11.34 3.79 -17.77
C GLU A 491 10.20 2.81 -18.12
N THR A 492 10.34 1.53 -17.77
CA THR A 492 9.23 0.57 -17.85
C THR A 492 8.24 0.79 -16.71
N SER A 493 6.96 0.54 -16.94
CA SER A 493 5.90 0.64 -15.90
C SER A 493 5.84 -0.55 -14.92
N PHE A 494 6.62 -1.59 -15.18
CA PHE A 494 6.90 -2.76 -14.33
C PHE A 494 7.99 -3.61 -15.03
N ASP A 495 8.60 -4.57 -14.33
CA ASP A 495 9.54 -5.51 -14.96
C ASP A 495 8.87 -6.37 -16.05
N THR A 496 9.52 -6.49 -17.21
CA THR A 496 8.93 -7.17 -18.37
C THR A 496 8.86 -8.69 -18.13
N ILE A 497 7.63 -9.19 -17.95
CA ILE A 497 7.34 -10.62 -17.87
C ILE A 497 7.52 -11.23 -19.26
N SER A 498 8.68 -11.85 -19.47
CA SER A 498 9.03 -12.70 -20.62
C SER A 498 9.08 -14.14 -20.13
N GLY A 499 8.38 -15.05 -20.81
CA GLY A 499 8.21 -16.43 -20.33
C GLY A 499 7.97 -17.42 -21.47
N PHE A 500 8.70 -18.53 -21.47
CA PHE A 500 8.67 -19.56 -22.51
C PHE A 500 8.50 -20.98 -21.92
N GLY A 501 7.67 -21.82 -22.55
CA GLY A 501 7.37 -23.20 -22.12
C GLY A 501 6.31 -23.88 -22.96
#